data_AF-A0A9E2VKJ2-F1
#
_entry.id   AF-A0A9E2VKJ2-F1
#
_cell.length_a   1.000
_cell.length_b   1.000
_cell.length_c   1.000
_cell.angle_alpha   90.00
_cell.angle_beta   90.00
_cell.angle_gamma   90.00
#
_symmetry.space_group_name_H-M   'P 1'
#
loop_
_entity.id
_entity.type
_entity.pdbx_description
1 polymer ?
#
loop_
_entity_poly.entity_id
_entity_poly.type
_entity_poly.pdbx_seq_one_letter_code
_entity_poly.pdbx_strand_id
1 'polypeptide(L)'
;MSGGVDSSVAAALLLERGYDVVGITLKLWPQDCRSRAEDKCCGPQAVADARAVCHRLGIPFYLVDEADEFQREVIGYFAAEYQAGRTPNPCVMCNEKLKFGSLIRRARQLGAEFVATGHYARIERSVEGTRHLLKRGRDPRKDQSYFLFSLRQEQLARSLMPLGELTKPETRDRARDRSLKTAEKEESMEICFVPDRDYGRFLRQADLVRPHRGQIVNLQGQVLGHHDGIEFYTVGQRKGLGLSSANP
;
A
#
# COMPACT_ATOMS: atom_id res chain seq x y z
N MET A 1 3.16 -11.31 -2.16
CA MET A 1 2.39 -11.56 -3.39
C MET A 1 1.05 -10.85 -3.30
N SER A 2 0.82 -9.79 -4.08
CA SER A 2 -0.46 -9.05 -4.09
C SER A 2 -1.35 -9.42 -5.29
N GLY A 3 -0.93 -10.41 -6.10
CA GLY A 3 -1.62 -10.74 -7.35
C GLY A 3 -1.44 -9.69 -8.45
N GLY A 4 -0.53 -8.72 -8.25
CA GLY A 4 -0.13 -7.74 -9.25
C GLY A 4 1.23 -8.06 -9.88
N VAL A 5 1.47 -7.49 -11.06
CA VAL A 5 2.68 -7.72 -11.88
C VAL A 5 3.99 -7.54 -11.11
N ASP A 6 4.06 -6.51 -10.27
CA ASP A 6 5.28 -6.14 -9.55
C ASP A 6 5.70 -7.25 -8.58
N SER A 7 4.76 -7.74 -7.78
CA SER A 7 5.06 -8.83 -6.84
C SER A 7 5.41 -10.14 -7.55
N SER A 8 4.78 -10.39 -8.71
CA SER A 8 5.06 -11.58 -9.53
C SER A 8 6.47 -11.56 -10.10
N VAL A 9 6.89 -10.42 -10.67
CA VAL A 9 8.24 -10.25 -11.23
C VAL A 9 9.28 -10.24 -10.12
N ALA A 10 9.00 -9.60 -8.98
CA ALA A 10 9.91 -9.61 -7.84
C ALA A 10 10.22 -11.04 -7.36
N ALA A 11 9.20 -11.91 -7.26
CA ALA A 11 9.40 -13.32 -6.90
C ALA A 11 10.22 -14.07 -7.96
N ALA A 12 9.91 -13.88 -9.25
CA ALA A 12 10.66 -14.52 -10.33
C ALA A 12 12.14 -14.12 -10.37
N LEU A 13 12.44 -12.83 -10.16
CA LEU A 13 13.82 -12.33 -10.12
C LEU A 13 14.62 -12.90 -8.93
N LEU A 14 13.97 -13.18 -7.80
CA LEU A 14 14.64 -13.78 -6.66
C LEU A 14 14.96 -15.26 -6.90
N LEU A 15 14.05 -16.01 -7.52
CA LEU A 15 14.32 -17.37 -7.95
C LEU A 15 15.50 -17.44 -8.92
N GLU A 16 15.56 -16.53 -9.90
CA GLU A 16 16.67 -16.43 -10.85
C GLU A 16 18.01 -16.11 -10.18
N ARG A 17 17.98 -15.39 -9.06
CA ARG A 17 19.17 -15.09 -8.24
C ARG A 17 19.53 -16.24 -7.30
N GLY A 18 18.83 -17.37 -7.34
CA GLY A 18 19.12 -18.57 -6.55
C GLY A 18 18.59 -18.54 -5.11
N TYR A 19 17.66 -17.64 -4.79
CA TYR A 19 17.00 -17.66 -3.48
C TYR A 19 15.99 -18.81 -3.39
N ASP A 20 15.85 -19.38 -2.19
CA ASP A 20 14.67 -20.17 -1.83
C ASP A 20 13.52 -19.21 -1.54
N VAL A 21 12.44 -19.29 -2.33
CA VAL A 21 11.37 -18.28 -2.35
C VAL A 21 10.05 -18.92 -1.94
N VAL A 22 9.35 -18.24 -1.02
CA VAL A 22 7.99 -18.55 -0.62
C VAL A 22 7.10 -17.34 -0.91
N GLY A 23 5.93 -17.58 -1.52
CA GLY A 23 4.92 -16.56 -1.74
C GLY A 23 4.00 -16.39 -0.54
N ILE A 24 3.88 -15.16 -0.02
CA ILE A 24 2.91 -14.84 1.04
C ILE A 24 1.94 -13.75 0.55
N THR A 25 0.64 -13.97 0.76
CA THR A 25 -0.39 -12.93 0.65
C THR A 25 -0.94 -12.61 2.03
N LEU A 26 -1.03 -11.32 2.36
CA LEU A 26 -1.70 -10.84 3.57
C LEU A 26 -3.17 -10.60 3.26
N LYS A 27 -4.07 -11.31 3.93
CA LYS A 27 -5.51 -11.08 3.89
C LYS A 27 -5.81 -9.94 4.87
N LEU A 28 -6.25 -8.80 4.33
CA LEU A 28 -6.44 -7.56 5.09
C LEU A 28 -7.92 -7.26 5.44
N TRP A 29 -8.85 -8.14 5.04
CA TRP A 29 -10.29 -7.90 5.15
C TRP A 29 -10.98 -8.99 5.94
N PRO A 30 -11.92 -8.64 6.83
CA PRO A 30 -12.91 -9.58 7.35
C PRO A 30 -13.78 -10.14 6.22
N GLN A 31 -14.21 -11.40 6.34
CA GLN A 31 -15.12 -12.04 5.36
C GLN A 31 -16.49 -11.32 5.24
N ASP A 32 -16.87 -10.52 6.23
CA ASP A 32 -18.22 -9.95 6.37
C ASP A 32 -18.38 -8.54 5.78
N CYS A 33 -17.34 -7.96 5.19
CA CYS A 33 -17.44 -6.67 4.51
C CYS A 33 -18.19 -6.82 3.18
N ARG A 34 -19.52 -6.69 3.23
CA ARG A 34 -20.47 -6.69 2.10
C ARG A 34 -20.22 -5.61 1.02
N SER A 35 -19.24 -4.72 1.20
CA SER A 35 -18.85 -3.75 0.17
C SER A 35 -17.81 -4.37 -0.76
N ARG A 36 -18.26 -4.76 -1.94
CA ARG A 36 -17.50 -5.32 -3.06
C ARG A 36 -16.33 -4.40 -3.45
N ALA A 37 -15.18 -4.58 -2.82
CA ALA A 37 -13.88 -4.27 -3.42
C ALA A 37 -13.34 -5.54 -4.10
N GLU A 38 -14.21 -6.25 -4.84
CA GLU A 38 -13.93 -7.57 -5.45
C GLU A 38 -12.70 -7.53 -6.40
N ASP A 39 -12.31 -6.35 -6.88
CA ASP A 39 -11.32 -6.20 -7.95
C ASP A 39 -9.94 -5.60 -7.55
N LYS A 40 -9.72 -5.20 -6.30
CA LYS A 40 -8.47 -4.47 -5.95
C LYS A 40 -7.57 -5.21 -4.95
N CYS A 41 -6.27 -5.22 -5.27
CA CYS A 41 -5.01 -5.58 -4.55
C CYS A 41 -4.99 -6.73 -3.52
N CYS A 42 -6.07 -7.00 -2.79
CA CYS A 42 -6.19 -7.97 -1.71
C CYS A 42 -7.56 -8.70 -1.69
N GLY A 43 -8.38 -8.58 -2.74
CA GLY A 43 -9.65 -9.33 -2.87
C GLY A 43 -9.46 -10.81 -3.25
N PRO A 44 -10.54 -11.63 -3.28
CA PRO A 44 -10.47 -13.05 -3.62
C PRO A 44 -9.77 -13.32 -4.96
N GLN A 45 -10.01 -12.48 -5.97
CA GLN A 45 -9.36 -12.59 -7.27
C GLN A 45 -7.84 -12.34 -7.18
N ALA A 46 -7.41 -11.34 -6.39
CA ALA A 46 -5.98 -11.07 -6.19
C ALA A 46 -5.27 -12.24 -5.47
N VAL A 47 -5.94 -12.91 -4.52
CA VAL A 47 -5.43 -14.12 -3.87
C VAL A 47 -5.33 -15.27 -4.87
N ALA A 48 -6.32 -15.46 -5.73
CA ALA A 48 -6.30 -16.47 -6.79
C ALA A 48 -5.16 -16.22 -7.79
N ASP A 49 -4.98 -14.97 -8.23
CA ASP A 49 -3.90 -14.58 -9.13
C ASP A 49 -2.52 -14.81 -8.48
N ALA A 50 -2.36 -14.43 -7.21
CA ALA A 50 -1.13 -14.66 -6.46
C ALA A 50 -0.80 -16.15 -6.36
N ARG A 51 -1.80 -16.98 -6.03
CA ARG A 51 -1.65 -18.45 -5.97
C ARG A 51 -1.28 -19.02 -7.33
N ALA A 52 -1.92 -18.58 -8.41
CA ALA A 52 -1.64 -19.04 -9.77
C ALA A 52 -0.22 -18.68 -10.22
N VAL A 53 0.26 -17.48 -9.87
CA VAL A 53 1.65 -17.07 -10.13
C VAL A 53 2.63 -17.93 -9.34
N CYS A 54 2.41 -18.15 -8.05
CA CYS A 54 3.26 -19.00 -7.23
C CYS A 54 3.33 -20.44 -7.77
N HIS A 55 2.18 -21.01 -8.16
CA HIS A 55 2.13 -22.33 -8.77
C HIS A 55 2.95 -22.40 -10.07
N ARG A 56 2.81 -21.39 -10.94
CA ARG A 56 3.58 -21.30 -12.19
C ARG A 56 5.09 -21.17 -11.95
N LEU A 57 5.48 -20.45 -10.90
CA LEU A 57 6.88 -20.28 -10.51
C LEU A 57 7.43 -21.49 -9.72
N GLY A 58 6.59 -22.47 -9.39
CA GLY A 58 7.01 -23.65 -8.61
C GLY A 58 7.32 -23.35 -7.14
N ILE A 59 6.77 -22.27 -6.57
CA ILE A 59 7.04 -21.85 -5.19
C ILE A 59 5.85 -22.11 -4.25
N PRO A 60 6.10 -22.44 -2.97
CA PRO A 60 5.04 -22.55 -1.97
C PRO A 60 4.28 -21.23 -1.81
N PHE A 61 2.99 -21.34 -1.48
CA PHE A 61 2.10 -20.20 -1.29
C PHE A 61 1.35 -20.27 0.02
N TYR A 62 1.40 -19.20 0.81
CA TYR A 62 0.66 -19.06 2.06
C TYR A 62 -0.23 -17.82 2.05
N LEU A 63 -1.42 -17.98 2.59
CA LEU A 63 -2.35 -16.89 2.90
C LEU A 63 -2.34 -16.67 4.41
N VAL A 64 -2.02 -15.46 4.84
CA VAL A 64 -1.92 -15.10 6.26
C VAL A 64 -2.99 -14.08 6.58
N ASP A 65 -3.79 -14.34 7.61
CA ASP A 65 -4.82 -13.41 8.06
C ASP A 65 -4.21 -12.29 8.92
N GLU A 66 -4.39 -11.06 8.47
CA GLU A 66 -3.94 -9.82 9.11
C GLU A 66 -5.08 -8.83 9.34
N ALA A 67 -6.33 -9.25 9.15
CA ALA A 67 -7.46 -8.32 9.15
C ALA A 67 -7.52 -7.49 10.44
N ASP A 68 -7.29 -8.13 11.60
CA ASP A 68 -7.33 -7.46 12.90
C ASP A 68 -6.20 -6.43 13.08
N GLU A 69 -4.97 -6.79 12.69
CA GLU A 69 -3.82 -5.89 12.77
C GLU A 69 -3.97 -4.73 11.79
N PHE A 70 -4.47 -5.00 10.58
CA PHE A 70 -4.76 -3.99 9.58
C PHE A 70 -5.86 -3.02 10.03
N GLN A 71 -6.92 -3.54 10.63
CA GLN A 71 -8.00 -2.74 11.19
C GLN A 71 -7.49 -1.79 12.27
N ARG A 72 -6.63 -2.26 13.18
CA ARG A 72 -6.07 -1.42 14.25
C ARG A 72 -5.03 -0.42 13.75
N GLU A 73 -3.99 -0.92 13.10
CA GLU A 73 -2.77 -0.14 12.80
C GLU A 73 -2.92 0.75 11.57
N VAL A 74 -3.86 0.44 10.66
CA VAL A 74 -4.04 1.18 9.40
C VAL A 74 -5.38 1.90 9.38
N ILE A 75 -6.50 1.20 9.54
CA ILE A 75 -7.83 1.81 9.47
C ILE A 75 -8.11 2.66 10.72
N GLY A 76 -7.77 2.17 11.91
CA GLY A 76 -7.90 2.90 13.16
C GLY A 76 -7.07 4.18 13.18
N TYR A 77 -5.81 4.09 12.79
CA TYR A 77 -4.94 5.27 12.56
C TYR A 77 -5.57 6.25 11.57
N PHE A 78 -6.01 5.75 10.40
CA PHE A 78 -6.60 6.58 9.36
C PHE A 78 -7.81 7.37 9.88
N ALA A 79 -8.73 6.71 10.58
CA ALA A 79 -9.89 7.38 11.18
C ALA A 79 -9.51 8.40 12.25
N ALA A 80 -8.63 8.03 13.18
CA ALA A 80 -8.22 8.90 14.28
C ALA A 80 -7.53 10.19 13.78
N GLU A 81 -6.72 10.10 12.73
CA GLU A 81 -6.07 11.28 12.14
C GLU A 81 -7.07 12.22 11.48
N TYR A 82 -8.05 11.69 10.74
CA TYR A 82 -9.12 12.50 10.16
C TYR A 82 -9.96 13.18 11.24
N GLN A 83 -10.39 12.45 12.27
CA GLN A 83 -11.11 13.01 13.43
C GLN A 83 -10.34 14.15 14.11
N ALA A 84 -9.02 14.12 14.05
CA ALA A 84 -8.15 15.16 14.59
C ALA A 84 -7.81 16.27 13.59
N GLY A 85 -8.52 16.35 12.46
CA GLY A 85 -8.37 17.37 11.43
C GLY A 85 -7.09 17.25 10.59
N ARG A 86 -6.48 16.05 10.53
CA ARG A 86 -5.27 15.78 9.75
C ARG A 86 -5.57 14.91 8.54
N THR A 87 -4.72 14.97 7.52
CA THR A 87 -4.80 14.11 6.34
C THR A 87 -3.74 12.99 6.44
N PRO A 88 -4.13 11.77 6.85
CA PRO A 88 -3.19 10.65 7.03
C PRO A 88 -2.71 10.04 5.71
N ASN A 89 -1.57 9.33 5.78
CA ASN A 89 -1.11 8.45 4.71
C ASN A 89 -1.11 6.99 5.22
N PRO A 90 -2.20 6.22 4.99
CA PRO A 90 -2.31 4.87 5.51
C PRO A 90 -1.33 3.87 4.87
N CYS A 91 -0.81 4.18 3.67
CA CYS A 91 0.16 3.32 2.98
C CYS A 91 1.51 3.28 3.72
N VAL A 92 1.93 4.40 4.33
CA VAL A 92 3.14 4.46 5.16
C VAL A 92 3.00 3.54 6.37
N MET A 93 1.86 3.64 7.08
CA MET A 93 1.57 2.77 8.23
C MET A 93 1.47 1.29 7.85
N CYS A 94 0.80 0.98 6.73
CA CYS A 94 0.72 -0.39 6.22
C CYS A 94 2.11 -0.97 5.90
N ASN A 95 3.01 -0.17 5.31
CA ASN A 95 4.37 -0.61 5.06
C ASN A 95 5.13 -0.84 6.38
N GLU A 96 5.12 0.12 7.30
CA GLU A 96 5.86 0.03 8.56
C GLU A 96 5.36 -1.10 9.48
N LYS A 97 4.04 -1.18 9.70
CA LYS A 97 3.45 -2.06 10.71
C LYS A 97 3.16 -3.46 10.17
N LEU A 98 2.66 -3.55 8.94
CA LEU A 98 2.21 -4.82 8.35
C LEU A 98 3.29 -5.44 7.48
N LYS A 99 3.64 -4.82 6.35
CA LYS A 99 4.53 -5.44 5.34
C LYS A 99 5.97 -5.62 5.82
N PHE A 100 6.49 -4.67 6.60
CA PHE A 100 7.85 -4.71 7.14
C PHE A 100 7.87 -4.82 8.68
N GLY A 101 6.72 -4.98 9.31
CA GLY A 101 6.63 -5.33 10.72
C GLY A 101 6.17 -6.78 10.85
N SER A 102 4.85 -6.95 10.80
CA SER A 102 4.20 -8.22 11.07
C SER A 102 4.58 -9.34 10.09
N LEU A 103 4.76 -9.04 8.80
CA LEU A 103 5.25 -10.01 7.81
C LEU A 103 6.71 -10.42 8.06
N ILE A 104 7.60 -9.51 8.50
CA ILE A 104 8.98 -9.89 8.88
C ILE A 104 8.96 -10.85 10.07
N ARG A 105 8.12 -10.59 11.08
CA ARG A 105 7.99 -11.48 12.24
C ARG A 105 7.58 -12.90 11.83
N ARG A 106 6.64 -13.02 10.89
CA ARG A 106 6.16 -14.32 10.39
C ARG A 106 7.14 -14.99 9.46
N ALA A 107 7.80 -14.23 8.59
CA ALA A 107 8.88 -14.74 7.75
C ALA A 107 9.97 -15.41 8.61
N ARG A 108 10.34 -14.79 9.73
CA ARG A 108 11.30 -15.38 10.70
C ARG A 108 10.80 -16.70 11.30
N GLN A 109 9.52 -16.80 11.63
CA GLN A 109 8.93 -18.05 12.15
C GLN A 109 8.95 -19.19 11.11
N LEU A 110 8.90 -18.84 9.83
CA LEU A 110 9.05 -19.77 8.71
C LEU A 110 10.53 -20.04 8.34
N GLY A 111 11.49 -19.50 9.10
CA GLY A 111 12.91 -19.65 8.83
C GLY A 111 13.46 -18.75 7.71
N ALA A 112 12.68 -17.82 7.18
CA ALA A 112 13.12 -16.92 6.13
C ALA A 112 14.00 -15.79 6.69
N GLU A 113 15.11 -15.52 6.00
CA GLU A 113 16.07 -14.48 6.37
C GLU A 113 15.63 -13.08 5.89
N PHE A 114 14.91 -13.01 4.78
CA PHE A 114 14.50 -11.76 4.14
C PHE A 114 13.01 -11.75 3.77
N VAL A 115 12.44 -10.55 3.68
CA VAL A 115 11.14 -10.28 3.09
C VAL A 115 11.34 -9.44 1.84
N ALA A 116 10.78 -9.91 0.73
CA ALA A 116 10.79 -9.17 -0.52
C ALA A 116 9.41 -8.59 -0.84
N THR A 117 9.42 -7.40 -1.43
CA THR A 117 8.19 -6.77 -1.95
C THR A 117 8.41 -6.25 -3.36
N GLY A 118 7.32 -6.03 -4.09
CA GLY A 118 7.35 -5.38 -5.41
C GLY A 118 7.48 -3.86 -5.35
N HIS A 119 8.07 -3.28 -4.30
CA HIS A 119 8.27 -1.84 -4.26
C HIS A 119 9.44 -1.40 -5.14
N TYR A 120 9.25 -0.27 -5.83
CA TYR A 120 10.28 0.43 -6.59
C TYR A 120 11.08 1.35 -5.67
N ALA A 121 11.95 0.75 -4.86
CA ALA A 121 12.91 1.44 -4.02
C ALA A 121 14.19 0.61 -3.95
N ARG A 122 15.29 1.19 -3.46
CA ARG A 122 16.56 0.48 -3.33
C ARG A 122 17.01 0.46 -1.88
N ILE A 123 17.61 -0.66 -1.48
CA ILE A 123 18.22 -0.80 -0.17
C ILE A 123 19.68 -1.14 -0.41
N GLU A 124 20.56 -0.28 0.07
CA GLU A 124 22.01 -0.44 -0.04
C GLU A 124 22.65 -0.41 1.34
N ARG A 125 23.81 -1.04 1.50
CA ARG A 125 24.63 -0.83 2.71
C ARG A 125 25.40 0.49 2.57
N SER A 126 25.57 1.21 3.67
CA SER A 126 26.47 2.36 3.72
C SER A 126 27.89 1.94 3.34
N VAL A 127 28.71 2.90 2.92
CA VAL A 127 30.12 2.65 2.54
C VAL A 127 30.89 1.98 3.70
N GLU A 128 30.59 2.37 4.94
CA GLU A 128 31.15 1.79 6.16
C GLU A 128 30.57 0.40 6.50
N GLY A 129 29.50 -0.02 5.83
CA GLY A 129 28.80 -1.28 6.08
C GLY A 129 27.92 -1.30 7.34
N THR A 130 27.86 -0.21 8.10
CA THR A 130 27.20 -0.12 9.42
C THR A 130 25.68 0.10 9.35
N ARG A 131 25.17 0.61 8.23
CA ARG A 131 23.75 0.98 8.08
C ARG A 131 23.17 0.51 6.76
N HIS A 132 21.86 0.34 6.73
CA HIS A 132 21.09 0.18 5.52
C HIS A 132 20.46 1.53 5.12
N LEU A 133 20.64 1.89 3.85
CA LEU A 133 20.19 3.12 3.25
C LEU A 133 19.00 2.84 2.36
N LEU A 134 17.87 3.51 2.63
CA LEU A 134 16.75 3.56 1.70
C LEU A 134 17.05 4.59 0.62
N LYS A 135 17.09 4.17 -0.63
CA LYS A 135 17.32 5.01 -1.80
C LYS A 135 16.13 4.96 -2.75
N ARG A 136 16.02 6.00 -3.57
CA ARG A 136 15.03 6.05 -4.64
C ARG A 136 15.20 4.90 -5.61
N GLY A 137 14.10 4.35 -6.10
CA GLY A 137 14.09 3.45 -7.25
C GLY A 137 14.70 4.12 -8.49
N ARG A 138 15.22 3.31 -9.42
CA ARG A 138 15.83 3.80 -10.66
C ARG A 138 14.84 4.54 -11.55
N ASP A 139 13.57 4.14 -11.53
CA ASP A 139 12.50 4.84 -12.24
C ASP A 139 11.90 5.96 -11.39
N PRO A 140 12.22 7.23 -11.68
CA PRO A 140 11.74 8.35 -10.87
C PRO A 140 10.22 8.52 -10.92
N ARG A 141 9.54 8.01 -11.95
CA ARG A 141 8.07 8.11 -12.07
C ARG A 141 7.35 7.07 -11.22
N LYS A 142 8.09 6.06 -10.74
CA LYS A 142 7.55 4.93 -10.00
C LYS A 142 8.22 4.73 -8.65
N ASP A 143 9.19 5.57 -8.29
CA ASP A 143 9.83 5.55 -7.00
C ASP A 143 8.81 5.53 -5.86
N GLN A 144 8.97 4.55 -4.97
CA GLN A 144 8.11 4.32 -3.82
C GLN A 144 8.86 4.53 -2.50
N SER A 145 10.07 5.08 -2.53
CA SER A 145 10.84 5.40 -1.31
C SER A 145 10.06 6.31 -0.35
N TYR A 146 9.21 7.19 -0.87
CA TYR A 146 8.30 8.02 -0.08
C TYR A 146 7.36 7.21 0.82
N PHE A 147 6.87 6.05 0.40
CA PHE A 147 5.98 5.23 1.25
C PHE A 147 6.73 4.37 2.26
N LEU A 148 8.06 4.42 2.26
CA LEU A 148 8.94 3.58 3.05
C LEU A 148 9.83 4.40 4.00
N PHE A 149 9.64 5.72 4.08
CA PHE A 149 10.52 6.60 4.86
C PHE A 149 10.57 6.24 6.36
N SER A 150 9.51 5.65 6.89
CA SER A 150 9.40 5.33 8.31
C SER A 150 10.04 3.99 8.70
N LEU A 151 10.59 3.24 7.73
CA LEU A 151 11.25 1.97 7.99
C LEU A 151 12.53 2.16 8.81
N ARG A 152 12.66 1.33 9.85
CA ARG A 152 13.81 1.30 10.76
C ARG A 152 14.92 0.40 10.22
N GLN A 153 16.12 0.53 10.79
CA GLN A 153 17.30 -0.23 10.36
C GLN A 153 17.08 -1.74 10.40
N GLU A 154 16.42 -2.27 11.42
CA GLU A 154 16.09 -3.70 11.54
C GLU A 154 15.16 -4.19 10.42
N GLN A 155 14.26 -3.32 9.95
CA GLN A 155 13.32 -3.62 8.87
C GLN A 155 14.05 -3.57 7.53
N LEU A 156 14.83 -2.52 7.29
CA LEU A 156 15.64 -2.37 6.07
C LEU A 156 16.65 -3.51 5.91
N ALA A 157 17.29 -3.95 7.01
CA ALA A 157 18.26 -5.06 7.00
C ALA A 157 17.69 -6.38 6.50
N ARG A 158 16.38 -6.57 6.66
CA ARG A 158 15.65 -7.79 6.31
C ARG A 158 14.85 -7.64 5.02
N SER A 159 14.99 -6.53 4.32
CA SER A 159 14.15 -6.18 3.18
C SER A 159 14.88 -6.32 1.86
N LEU A 160 14.20 -6.92 0.87
CA LEU A 160 14.65 -6.98 -0.52
C LEU A 160 13.67 -6.23 -1.42
N MET A 161 14.21 -5.44 -2.35
CA MET A 161 13.44 -4.67 -3.33
C MET A 161 13.91 -5.01 -4.76
N PRO A 162 13.54 -6.18 -5.30
CA PRO A 162 14.10 -6.67 -6.57
C PRO A 162 13.84 -5.75 -7.76
N LEU A 163 12.78 -4.94 -7.70
CA LEU A 163 12.38 -4.01 -8.76
C LEU A 163 13.06 -2.63 -8.64
N GLY A 164 13.84 -2.38 -7.59
CA GLY A 164 14.48 -1.08 -7.34
C GLY A 164 15.39 -0.61 -8.47
N GLU A 165 15.96 -1.56 -9.22
CA GLU A 165 16.83 -1.32 -10.38
C GLU A 165 16.11 -1.45 -11.72
N LEU A 166 14.78 -1.54 -11.75
CA LEU A 166 13.99 -1.65 -12.97
C LEU A 166 13.09 -0.45 -13.14
N THR A 167 12.81 -0.13 -14.40
CA THR A 167 11.68 0.71 -14.79
C THR A 167 10.41 -0.11 -14.87
N LYS A 168 9.27 0.56 -14.81
CA LYS A 168 7.98 -0.13 -14.94
C LYS A 168 7.82 -0.84 -16.29
N PRO A 169 8.20 -0.25 -17.44
CA PRO A 169 8.22 -0.95 -18.71
C PRO A 169 9.06 -2.23 -18.65
N GLU A 170 10.30 -2.17 -18.16
CA GLU A 170 11.14 -3.37 -18.03
C GLU A 170 10.51 -4.43 -17.12
N THR A 171 9.81 -4.02 -16.05
CA THR A 171 9.08 -4.96 -15.19
C THR A 171 7.99 -5.69 -15.98
N ARG A 172 7.22 -4.97 -16.80
CA ARG A 172 6.19 -5.58 -17.67
C ARG A 172 6.82 -6.49 -18.71
N ASP A 173 7.92 -6.09 -19.33
CA ASP A 173 8.65 -6.90 -20.31
C ASP A 173 9.08 -8.23 -19.68
N ARG A 174 9.69 -8.17 -18.49
CA ARG A 174 10.05 -9.36 -17.72
C ARG A 174 8.84 -10.24 -17.40
N ALA A 175 7.67 -9.65 -17.12
CA ALA A 175 6.45 -10.41 -16.90
C ALA A 175 5.97 -11.11 -18.18
N ARG A 176 6.04 -10.44 -19.34
CA ARG A 176 5.69 -10.99 -20.66
C ARG A 176 6.62 -12.12 -21.07
N ASP A 177 7.92 -11.96 -20.89
CA ASP A 177 8.93 -13.00 -21.19
C ASP A 177 8.66 -14.30 -20.42
N ARG A 178 8.13 -14.17 -19.19
CA ARG A 178 7.77 -15.30 -18.32
C ARG A 178 6.33 -15.77 -18.51
N SER A 179 5.62 -15.15 -19.45
CA SER A 179 4.20 -15.40 -19.76
C SER A 179 3.33 -15.35 -18.50
N LEU A 180 3.63 -14.42 -17.59
CA LEU A 180 2.86 -14.21 -16.37
C LEU A 180 1.53 -13.53 -16.74
N LYS A 181 0.41 -14.13 -16.35
CA LYS A 181 -0.94 -13.58 -16.59
C LYS A 181 -1.12 -12.15 -16.08
N THR A 182 -0.34 -11.77 -15.06
CA THR A 182 -0.38 -10.44 -14.47
C THR A 182 0.29 -9.36 -15.31
N ALA A 183 0.97 -9.68 -16.42
CA ALA A 183 1.77 -8.72 -17.20
C ALA A 183 0.99 -7.46 -17.63
N GLU A 184 -0.25 -7.65 -18.08
CA GLU A 184 -1.14 -6.57 -18.53
C GLU A 184 -2.12 -6.08 -17.47
N LYS A 185 -2.04 -6.62 -16.25
CA LYS A 185 -2.95 -6.22 -15.18
C LYS A 185 -2.72 -4.77 -14.80
N GLU A 186 -3.80 -4.01 -14.69
CA GLU A 186 -3.75 -2.63 -14.25
C GLU A 186 -3.14 -2.50 -12.85
N GLU A 187 -2.44 -1.39 -12.64
CA GLU A 187 -1.83 -1.10 -11.34
C GLU A 187 -2.93 -0.72 -10.34
N SER A 188 -2.82 -1.25 -9.12
CA SER A 188 -3.66 -0.79 -8.03
C SER A 188 -3.18 0.60 -7.59
N MET A 189 -3.86 1.62 -8.11
CA MET A 189 -3.77 2.99 -7.64
C MET A 189 -4.84 3.21 -6.57
N GLU A 190 -4.59 4.16 -5.67
CA GLU A 190 -5.47 4.55 -4.54
C GLU A 190 -5.33 3.72 -3.26
N ILE A 191 -5.94 4.21 -2.18
CA ILE A 191 -5.97 3.54 -0.87
C ILE A 191 -6.75 2.23 -1.01
N CYS A 192 -6.13 1.12 -0.64
CA CYS A 192 -6.67 -0.21 -0.94
C CYS A 192 -8.05 -0.50 -0.32
N PHE A 193 -8.39 0.14 0.81
CA PHE A 193 -9.62 -0.07 1.58
C PHE A 193 -10.70 0.98 1.36
N VAL A 194 -10.40 1.99 0.54
CA VAL A 194 -11.36 3.05 0.21
C VAL A 194 -11.98 2.74 -1.14
N PRO A 195 -13.25 2.30 -1.19
CA PRO A 195 -13.94 2.09 -2.45
C PRO A 195 -14.16 3.43 -3.16
N ASP A 196 -14.23 3.38 -4.50
CA ASP A 196 -14.64 4.51 -5.36
C ASP A 196 -13.83 5.81 -5.20
N ARG A 197 -12.67 5.77 -4.52
CA ARG A 197 -11.87 6.95 -4.15
C ARG A 197 -12.62 7.92 -3.22
N ASP A 198 -13.62 7.42 -2.50
CA ASP A 198 -14.45 8.21 -1.60
C ASP A 198 -14.20 7.82 -0.14
N TYR A 199 -13.14 8.39 0.43
CA TYR A 199 -12.77 8.14 1.82
C TYR A 199 -13.84 8.69 2.79
N GLY A 200 -14.52 9.78 2.43
CA GLY A 200 -15.57 10.37 3.27
C GLY A 200 -16.79 9.46 3.37
N ARG A 201 -17.17 8.78 2.29
CA ARG A 201 -18.17 7.72 2.31
C ARG A 201 -17.72 6.53 3.13
N PHE A 202 -16.46 6.08 2.97
CA PHE A 202 -15.90 5.00 3.77
C PHE A 202 -15.99 5.29 5.28
N LEU A 203 -15.51 6.47 5.71
CA LEU A 203 -15.52 6.86 7.12
C LEU A 203 -16.94 6.92 7.69
N ARG A 204 -17.92 7.39 6.92
CA ARG A 204 -19.34 7.41 7.32
C ARG A 204 -19.95 6.01 7.41
N GLN A 205 -19.74 5.17 6.40
CA GLN A 205 -20.30 3.82 6.36
C GLN A 205 -19.72 2.91 7.44
N ALA A 206 -18.46 3.13 7.80
CA ALA A 206 -17.79 2.40 8.87
C ALA A 206 -18.10 2.96 10.28
N ASP A 207 -18.96 3.99 10.39
CA ASP A 207 -19.26 4.71 11.64
C ASP A 207 -18.00 5.19 12.37
N LEU A 208 -16.98 5.57 11.60
CA LEU A 208 -15.68 6.03 12.12
C LEU A 208 -15.63 7.54 12.30
N VAL A 209 -16.58 8.29 11.72
CA VAL A 209 -16.71 9.74 11.91
C VAL A 209 -18.18 10.12 12.01
N ARG A 210 -18.48 11.10 12.87
CA ARG A 210 -19.83 11.66 12.99
C ARG A 210 -19.87 12.99 12.24
N PRO A 211 -20.83 13.21 11.33
CA PRO A 211 -20.99 14.51 10.67
C PRO A 211 -21.20 15.60 11.71
N HIS A 212 -20.48 16.70 11.56
CA HIS A 212 -20.68 17.91 12.36
C HIS A 212 -20.55 19.13 11.46
N ARG A 213 -21.49 20.06 11.64
CA ARG A 213 -21.60 21.22 10.77
C ARG A 213 -20.72 22.35 11.29
N GLY A 214 -19.91 22.92 10.40
CA GLY A 214 -19.11 24.12 10.69
C GLY A 214 -19.22 25.15 9.57
N GLN A 215 -18.67 26.35 9.83
CA GLN A 215 -18.61 27.43 8.86
C GLN A 215 -17.36 27.31 7.99
N ILE A 216 -17.51 27.55 6.69
CA ILE A 216 -16.38 27.80 5.80
C ILE A 216 -16.21 29.32 5.73
N VAL A 217 -15.04 29.82 6.11
CA VAL A 217 -14.74 31.25 6.17
C VAL A 217 -13.55 31.60 5.27
N ASN A 218 -13.54 32.82 4.72
CA ASN A 218 -12.36 33.35 4.05
C ASN A 218 -11.35 33.93 5.05
N LEU A 219 -10.20 34.40 4.55
CA LEU A 219 -9.13 35.01 5.36
C LEU A 219 -9.56 36.30 6.09
N GLN A 220 -10.66 36.92 5.66
CA GLN A 220 -11.24 38.11 6.29
C GLN A 220 -12.33 37.74 7.31
N GLY A 221 -12.56 36.45 7.57
CA GLY A 221 -13.58 35.95 8.49
C GLY A 221 -15.01 36.00 7.95
N GLN A 222 -15.20 36.31 6.66
CA GLN A 222 -16.52 36.27 6.03
C GLN A 222 -16.94 34.83 5.78
N VAL A 223 -18.16 34.49 6.21
CA VAL A 223 -18.74 33.16 5.99
C VAL A 223 -19.08 32.99 4.51
N LEU A 224 -18.47 32.00 3.87
CA LEU A 224 -18.70 31.63 2.48
C LEU A 224 -19.71 30.49 2.34
N GLY A 225 -19.84 29.65 3.36
CA GLY A 225 -20.70 28.48 3.33
C GLY A 225 -20.59 27.64 4.61
N HIS A 226 -21.02 26.39 4.53
CA HIS A 226 -20.94 25.42 5.62
C HIS A 226 -20.40 24.10 5.12
N HIS A 227 -19.74 23.35 6.01
CA HIS A 227 -19.26 22.00 5.75
C HIS A 227 -19.93 20.98 6.66
N ASP A 228 -19.88 19.71 6.29
CA ASP A 228 -20.47 18.59 7.06
C ASP A 228 -19.48 17.84 7.96
N GLY A 229 -18.24 18.32 8.03
CA GLY A 229 -17.20 17.86 8.96
C GLY A 229 -15.82 18.23 8.42
N ILE A 230 -14.89 18.62 9.29
CA ILE A 230 -13.53 18.98 8.86
C ILE A 230 -12.76 17.79 8.29
N GLU A 231 -13.17 16.58 8.67
CA GLU A 231 -12.62 15.29 8.26
C GLU A 231 -12.71 15.09 6.73
N PHE A 232 -13.61 15.78 6.04
CA PHE A 232 -13.86 15.63 4.60
C PHE A 232 -13.06 16.61 3.72
N TYR A 233 -12.10 17.31 4.33
CA TYR A 233 -11.32 18.33 3.65
C TYR A 233 -9.81 18.17 3.92
N THR A 234 -9.02 18.51 2.91
CA THR A 234 -7.56 18.58 2.97
C THR A 234 -7.10 19.97 2.54
N VAL A 235 -6.00 20.44 3.14
CA VAL A 235 -5.36 21.71 2.75
C VAL A 235 -5.01 21.69 1.25
N GLY A 236 -5.48 22.69 0.51
CA GLY A 236 -5.30 22.79 -0.95
C GLY A 236 -6.38 22.08 -1.80
N GLN A 237 -7.38 21.47 -1.17
CA GLN A 237 -8.52 20.87 -1.86
C GLN A 237 -9.39 21.93 -2.55
N ARG A 238 -9.63 21.76 -3.86
CA ARG A 238 -10.56 22.61 -4.64
C ARG A 238 -11.96 22.00 -4.80
N LYS A 239 -12.05 20.69 -4.95
CA LYS A 239 -13.32 19.98 -5.18
C LYS A 239 -14.07 19.75 -3.87
N GLY A 240 -15.40 19.71 -3.91
CA GLY A 240 -16.22 19.33 -2.74
C GLY A 240 -16.42 20.43 -1.68
N LEU A 241 -15.97 21.65 -1.93
CA LEU A 241 -16.22 22.80 -1.05
C LEU A 241 -17.68 23.31 -1.13
N GLY A 242 -18.40 23.01 -2.21
CA GLY A 242 -19.77 23.50 -2.42
C GLY A 242 -19.85 25.02 -2.63
N LEU A 243 -18.72 25.68 -2.88
CA LEU A 243 -18.61 27.12 -3.10
C LEU A 243 -18.49 27.44 -4.59
N SER A 244 -19.24 28.45 -5.05
CA SER A 244 -19.26 28.91 -6.46
C SER A 244 -18.24 30.02 -6.76
N SER A 245 -17.19 30.19 -5.94
CA SER A 245 -16.17 31.25 -6.13
C SER A 245 -15.16 30.88 -7.22
N ALA A 246 -14.75 31.86 -8.03
CA ALA A 246 -13.70 31.71 -9.04
C ALA A 246 -12.30 31.52 -8.40
N ASN A 247 -12.09 32.05 -7.19
CA ASN A 247 -10.89 31.91 -6.38
C ASN A 247 -11.31 31.50 -4.94
N PRO A 248 -11.56 30.19 -4.71
CA PRO A 248 -11.84 29.64 -3.39
C PRO A 248 -10.57 29.51 -2.52
#